data_AF-A0A7C5T2F8-F1
#
_entry.id   AF-A0A7C5T2F8-F1
#
_cell.length_a   1.000
_cell.length_b   1.000
_cell.length_c   1.000
_cell.angle_alpha   90.00
_cell.angle_beta   90.00
_cell.angle_gamma   90.00
#
_symmetry.space_group_name_H-M   'P 1'
#
loop_
_entity.id
_entity.type
_entity.pdbx_description
1 polymer ?
#
loop_
_entity_poly.entity_id
_entity_poly.type
_entity_poly.pdbx_seq_one_letter_code
_entity_poly.pdbx_strand_id
1 'polypeptide(L)'
;MLEGNKVVVVVLAPQGVGESERGRLAETGLLVVFEGSPELAKAFGVRVTPTYVILDGEGVVRWVHEGPAKQEVFRRAVQALRSGNESDRR
;
A
#
# COMPACT_ATOMS: atom_id res chain seq x y z
N MET A 1 -21.30 4.28 0.37
CA MET A 1 -20.90 3.95 -1.01
C MET A 1 -19.52 4.54 -1.12
N LEU A 2 -18.47 3.77 -1.40
CA LEU A 2 -17.18 4.38 -1.70
C LEU A 2 -17.36 5.06 -3.06
N GLU A 3 -17.80 6.31 -3.06
CA GLU A 3 -17.78 7.12 -4.27
C GLU A 3 -16.31 7.35 -4.60
N GLY A 4 -15.72 6.48 -5.44
CA GLY A 4 -14.37 6.69 -5.92
C GLY A 4 -13.28 6.85 -4.85
N ASN A 5 -13.36 6.15 -3.71
CA ASN A 5 -12.28 6.18 -2.70
C ASN A 5 -10.97 5.71 -3.33
N LYS A 6 -10.11 6.68 -3.65
CA LYS A 6 -8.77 6.51 -4.21
C LYS A 6 -7.90 5.84 -3.15
N VAL A 7 -7.92 4.51 -3.11
CA VAL A 7 -6.96 3.74 -2.31
C VAL A 7 -5.62 3.77 -3.02
N VAL A 8 -4.57 4.14 -2.30
CA VAL A 8 -3.22 4.30 -2.85
C VAL A 8 -2.26 3.41 -2.08
N VAL A 9 -1.39 2.70 -2.81
CA VAL A 9 -0.24 2.02 -2.23
C VAL A 9 0.94 2.98 -2.27
N VAL A 10 1.48 3.32 -1.11
CA VAL A 10 2.72 4.09 -0.99
C VAL A 10 3.84 3.11 -0.62
N VAL A 11 4.89 3.10 -1.43
CA VAL A 11 6.11 2.33 -1.18
C VAL A 11 7.17 3.29 -0.63
N LEU A 12 7.30 3.31 0.69
CA LEU A 12 8.28 4.10 1.40
C LEU A 12 9.64 3.42 1.36
N ALA A 13 10.70 4.22 1.17
CA ALA A 13 12.07 3.73 1.05
C ALA A 13 12.16 2.57 0.04
N PRO A 14 11.87 2.80 -1.26
CA PRO A 14 11.70 1.75 -2.27
C PRO A 14 13.02 1.17 -2.76
N GLN A 15 14.13 1.33 -2.02
CA GLN A 15 15.41 0.77 -2.43
C GLN A 15 15.30 -0.76 -2.51
N GLY A 16 15.84 -1.36 -3.56
CA GLY A 16 15.72 -2.81 -3.81
C GLY A 16 14.41 -3.27 -4.46
N VAL A 17 13.44 -2.37 -4.68
CA VAL A 17 12.20 -2.73 -5.41
C VAL A 17 12.46 -2.79 -6.92
N GLY A 18 12.67 -4.00 -7.42
CA GLY A 18 12.92 -4.30 -8.84
C GLY A 18 11.65 -4.38 -9.70
N GLU A 19 11.83 -4.55 -11.01
CA GLU A 19 10.73 -4.56 -12.00
C GLU A 19 9.67 -5.61 -11.71
N SER A 20 10.05 -6.83 -11.33
CA SER A 20 9.09 -7.89 -11.02
C SER A 20 8.17 -7.53 -9.86
N GLU A 21 8.67 -6.78 -8.87
CA GLU A 21 7.85 -6.32 -7.74
C GLU A 21 6.95 -5.16 -8.12
N ARG A 22 7.44 -4.23 -8.96
CA ARG A 22 6.63 -3.16 -9.55
C ARG A 22 5.48 -3.73 -10.39
N GLY A 23 5.73 -4.78 -11.17
CA GLY A 23 4.70 -5.50 -11.93
C GLY A 23 3.62 -6.08 -11.03
N ARG A 24 3.99 -6.77 -9.94
CA ARG A 24 3.04 -7.31 -8.95
C ARG A 24 2.18 -6.21 -8.30
N LEU A 25 2.76 -5.05 -8.01
CA LEU A 25 2.04 -3.90 -7.45
C LEU A 25 1.05 -3.32 -8.47
N ALA A 26 1.44 -3.22 -9.74
CA ALA A 26 0.56 -2.74 -10.81
C ALA A 26 -0.66 -3.64 -11.03
N GLU A 27 -0.50 -4.96 -10.89
CA GLU A 27 -1.60 -5.94 -11.02
C GLU A 27 -2.69 -5.81 -9.95
N THR A 28 -2.44 -5.07 -8.87
CA THR A 28 -3.47 -4.79 -7.85
C THR A 28 -4.59 -3.87 -8.38
N GLY A 29 -4.34 -3.14 -9.47
CA GLY A 29 -5.24 -2.12 -10.01
C GLY A 29 -5.33 -0.86 -9.14
N LEU A 30 -4.47 -0.72 -8.13
CA LEU A 30 -4.37 0.48 -7.29
C LEU A 30 -3.33 1.45 -7.85
N LEU A 31 -3.49 2.73 -7.51
CA LEU A 31 -2.44 3.72 -7.72
C LEU A 31 -1.25 3.38 -6.80
N VAL A 32 -0.05 3.32 -7.37
CA VAL A 32 1.18 3.03 -6.62
C VAL A 32 2.11 4.24 -6.68
N VAL A 33 2.51 4.73 -5.53
CA VAL A 33 3.45 5.85 -5.37
C VAL A 33 4.73 5.31 -4.76
N PHE A 34 5.87 5.57 -5.40
CA PHE A 34 7.19 5.22 -4.86
C PHE A 34 7.80 6.47 -4.25
N GLU A 35 8.04 6.46 -2.94
CA GLU A 35 8.50 7.64 -2.21
C GLU A 35 9.84 7.38 -1.54
N GLY A 36 10.87 8.04 -2.06
CA GLY A 36 12.27 7.82 -1.72
C GLY A 36 12.85 8.80 -0.71
N SER A 37 12.11 9.83 -0.30
CA SER A 37 12.54 10.84 0.68
C SER A 37 12.93 10.18 2.01
N PRO A 38 14.18 10.37 2.47
CA PRO A 38 14.59 9.95 3.80
C PRO A 38 13.78 10.64 4.91
N GLU A 39 13.35 11.88 4.69
CA GLU A 39 12.55 12.66 5.63
C GLU A 39 11.19 12.01 5.86
N LEU A 40 10.52 11.60 4.77
CA LEU A 40 9.22 10.93 4.88
C LEU A 40 9.36 9.53 5.47
N ALA A 41 10.37 8.76 5.05
CA ALA A 41 10.66 7.45 5.64
C ALA A 41 10.89 7.55 7.17
N LYS A 42 11.64 8.57 7.62
CA LYS A 42 11.85 8.86 9.04
C LYS A 42 10.56 9.27 9.75
N ALA A 43 9.75 10.14 9.13
CA ALA A 43 8.47 10.58 9.71
C ALA A 43 7.49 9.41 9.91
N PHE A 44 7.48 8.46 8.98
CA PHE A 44 6.71 7.21 9.08
C PHE A 44 7.37 6.14 9.97
N GLY A 45 8.55 6.41 10.52
CA GLY A 45 9.26 5.46 11.38
C GLY A 45 9.73 4.19 10.67
N VAL A 46 9.98 4.26 9.36
CA VAL A 46 10.42 3.11 8.54
C VAL A 46 11.76 2.60 9.05
N ARG A 47 11.81 1.30 9.38
CA ARG A 47 13.03 0.59 9.81
C ARG A 47 13.45 -0.52 8.86
N VAL A 48 12.57 -0.94 7.97
CA VAL A 48 12.77 -2.03 7.03
C VAL A 48 12.41 -1.55 5.63
N THR A 49 13.29 -1.83 4.68
CA THR A 49 13.14 -1.44 3.28
C THR A 49 12.85 -2.68 2.42
N PRO A 50 11.90 -2.60 1.47
CA PRO A 50 10.88 -1.55 1.30
C PRO A 50 9.77 -1.65 2.35
N THR A 51 9.05 -0.55 2.63
CA THR A 51 7.81 -0.60 3.43
C THR A 51 6.62 -0.18 2.58
N TYR A 52 5.58 -1.00 2.57
CA TYR A 52 4.33 -0.77 1.83
C TYR A 52 3.26 -0.27 2.77
N VAL A 53 2.60 0.81 2.40
CA VAL A 53 1.49 1.41 3.14
C VAL A 53 0.31 1.52 2.21
N ILE A 54 -0.88 1.12 2.65
CA ILE A 54 -2.12 1.38 1.91
C ILE A 54 -2.87 2.50 2.64
N LEU A 55 -3.12 3.58 1.91
CA LEU A 55 -3.91 4.72 2.35
C LEU A 55 -5.29 4.67 1.72
N ASP A 56 -6.33 5.02 2.47
CA ASP A 56 -7.65 5.30 1.89
C ASP A 56 -7.74 6.72 1.31
N GLY A 57 -8.91 7.09 0.80
CA GLY A 57 -9.15 8.39 0.19
C GLY A 57 -9.05 9.59 1.14
N GLU A 58 -9.03 9.35 2.45
CA GLU A 58 -8.85 10.38 3.48
C GLU A 58 -7.38 10.45 3.96
N GLY A 59 -6.50 9.60 3.41
CA GLY A 59 -5.10 9.51 3.80
C GLY A 59 -4.88 8.69 5.08
N VAL A 60 -5.88 7.95 5.56
CA VAL A 60 -5.74 7.09 6.73
C VAL A 60 -5.02 5.80 6.34
N VAL A 61 -4.04 5.40 7.15
CA VAL A 61 -3.34 4.12 6.99
C VAL A 61 -4.30 2.98 7.31
N ARG A 62 -4.58 2.15 6.30
CA ARG A 62 -5.45 0.97 6.45
C ARG A 62 -4.66 -0.34 6.51
N TRP A 63 -3.41 -0.33 6.05
CA TRP A 63 -2.54 -1.50 6.05
C TRP A 63 -1.07 -1.11 5.93
N VAL A 64 -0.18 -1.89 6.55
CA VAL A 64 1.28 -1.74 6.49
C VAL A 64 1.93 -3.11 6.34
N HIS A 65 2.99 -3.19 5.54
CA HIS A 65 3.88 -4.35 5.45
C HIS A 65 5.34 -3.94 5.28
N GLU A 66 6.20 -4.55 6.08
CA GLU A 66 7.64 -4.28 6.10
C GLU A 66 8.41 -5.35 5.34
N GLY A 67 9.37 -4.92 4.52
CA GLY A 67 10.22 -5.78 3.71
C GLY A 67 9.53 -6.32 2.45
N PRO A 68 10.26 -7.10 1.62
CA PRO A 68 9.76 -7.60 0.34
C PRO A 68 8.44 -8.37 0.46
N ALA A 69 7.57 -8.23 -0.54
CA ALA A 69 6.24 -8.84 -0.50
C ALA A 69 5.92 -9.64 -1.78
N LYS A 70 5.28 -10.79 -1.57
CA LYS A 70 4.74 -11.64 -2.64
C LYS A 70 3.39 -11.07 -3.12
N GLN A 71 3.02 -11.37 -4.37
CA GLN A 71 1.77 -10.92 -4.99
C GLN A 71 0.53 -11.26 -4.14
N GLU A 72 0.52 -12.46 -3.54
CA GLU A 72 -0.54 -12.94 -2.65
C GLU A 72 -0.82 -12.00 -1.48
N VAL A 73 0.23 -11.40 -0.91
CA VAL A 73 0.12 -10.50 0.24
C VAL A 73 -0.66 -9.25 -0.17
N PHE A 74 -0.29 -8.64 -1.30
CA PHE A 74 -1.00 -7.48 -1.85
C PHE A 74 -2.45 -7.82 -2.18
N ARG A 75 -2.69 -8.98 -2.83
CA ARG A 75 -4.06 -9.39 -3.19
C ARG A 75 -4.97 -9.51 -1.98
N ARG A 76 -4.49 -10.15 -0.91
CA ARG A 76 -5.25 -10.30 0.34
C ARG A 76 -5.50 -8.97 1.03
N ALA A 77 -4.51 -8.08 1.07
CA ALA A 77 -4.68 -6.75 1.63
C ALA A 77 -5.77 -5.96 0.90
N VAL A 78 -5.73 -5.95 -0.44
CA VAL A 78 -6.74 -5.27 -1.27
C VAL A 78 -8.13 -5.90 -1.11
N GLN A 79 -8.24 -7.23 -1.04
CA GLN A 79 -9.50 -7.91 -0.80
C GLN A 79 -10.11 -7.55 0.56
N ALA A 80 -9.30 -7.58 1.64
CA ALA A 80 -9.76 -7.21 2.97
C ALA A 80 -10.29 -5.77 3.03
N LEU A 81 -9.62 -4.84 2.34
CA LEU A 81 -10.06 -3.45 2.25
C LEU A 81 -11.39 -3.30 1.49
N ARG A 82 -11.62 -4.13 0.46
CA ARG A 82 -12.90 -4.12 -0.28
C ARG A 82 -14.04 -4.71 0.56
N SER A 83 -13.79 -5.79 1.30
CA SER A 83 -14.81 -6.47 2.11
C SER A 83 -15.15 -5.76 3.42
N GLY A 84 -14.19 -5.10 4.07
CA GLY A 84 -14.44 -4.32 5.30
C GLY A 84 -15.45 -3.18 5.09
N ASN A 85 -15.48 -2.61 3.89
CA ASN A 85 -16.42 -1.54 3.51
C ASN A 85 -17.89 -2.00 3.34
N GLU A 86 -18.16 -3.31 3.31
CA GLU A 86 -19.53 -3.84 3.32
C GLU A 86 -20.07 -4.02 4.75
N SER A 87 -19.20 -4.13 5.75
CA SER A 87 -19.58 -4.43 7.14
C SER A 87 -19.94 -3.18 7.95
N ASP A 88 -19.28 -2.04 7.69
CA ASP A 88 -19.60 -0.72 8.30
C ASP A 88 -20.89 -0.08 7.74
N ARG A 89 -21.68 -0.85 6.98
CA ARG A 89 -22.83 -0.38 6.21
C ARG A 89 -24.15 -0.98 6.66
N ARG A 90 -24.17 -1.65 7.82
CA ARG A 90 -25.36 -2.24 8.46
C ARG A 90 -25.73 -1.50 9.73
#